data_AF-A0A932U745-F1
#
_entry.id   AF-A0A932U745-F1
#
_cell.length_a   1.000
_cell.length_b   1.000
_cell.length_c   1.000
_cell.angle_alpha   90.00
_cell.angle_beta   90.00
_cell.angle_gamma   90.00
#
_symmetry.space_group_name_H-M   'P 1'
#
loop_
_entity.id
_entity.type
_entity.pdbx_description
1 polymer ?
#
loop_
_entity_poly.entity_id
_entity_poly.type
_entity_poly.pdbx_seq_one_letter_code
_entity_poly.pdbx_strand_id
1 'polypeptide(L)'
;IGSGQGDETYIQRIQWLLDAGFGHKLLLSHDRGWYDPSQPGGGVPKPFTYLVETFLPKLRAAGVDEATICQLTETNPFNAYAR
;
A
#
# COMPACT_ATOMS: atom_id res chain seq x y z
N ILE A 1 -2.91 3.62 -2.96
CA ILE A 1 -2.54 4.29 -1.69
C ILE A 1 -1.79 5.58 -2.01
N GLY A 2 -2.10 6.69 -1.33
CA GLY A 2 -1.49 7.99 -1.62
C GLY A 2 -1.98 8.66 -2.90
N SER A 3 -3.08 8.21 -3.47
CA SER A 3 -3.72 8.80 -4.64
C SER A 3 -5.24 8.73 -4.43
N GLY A 4 -5.95 9.82 -4.71
CA GLY A 4 -7.41 9.89 -4.52
C GLY A 4 -7.80 10.24 -3.08
N GLN A 5 -8.31 9.26 -2.33
CA GLN A 5 -8.83 9.47 -0.96
C GLN A 5 -7.67 9.69 0.03
N GLY A 6 -7.96 10.27 1.20
CA GLY A 6 -6.98 10.45 2.27
C GLY A 6 -6.48 9.12 2.85
N ASP A 7 -5.26 9.11 3.38
CA ASP A 7 -4.63 7.91 3.93
C ASP A 7 -5.45 7.28 5.04
N GLU A 8 -6.13 8.11 5.84
CA GLU A 8 -7.00 7.71 6.94
C GLU A 8 -8.12 6.77 6.47
N THR A 9 -8.64 7.00 5.25
CA THR A 9 -9.68 6.13 4.67
C THR A 9 -9.13 4.74 4.33
N TYR A 10 -7.89 4.67 3.83
CA TYR A 10 -7.26 3.38 3.54
C TYR A 10 -6.89 2.65 4.84
N ILE A 11 -6.34 3.36 5.82
CA ILE A 11 -6.00 2.81 7.14
C ILE A 11 -7.24 2.20 7.80
N GLN A 12 -8.37 2.92 7.82
CA GLN A 12 -9.61 2.42 8.39
C GLN A 12 -10.10 1.13 7.71
N ARG A 13 -10.06 1.08 6.37
CA ARG A 13 -10.47 -0.12 5.61
C ARG A 13 -9.55 -1.31 5.85
N ILE A 14 -8.24 -1.06 5.96
CA ILE A 14 -7.26 -2.09 6.30
C ILE A 14 -7.60 -2.68 7.67
N GLN A 15 -7.81 -1.82 8.69
CA GLN A 15 -8.17 -2.25 10.04
C GLN A 15 -9.44 -3.10 10.06
N TRP A 16 -10.50 -2.68 9.35
CA TRP A 16 -11.73 -3.49 9.24
C TRP A 16 -11.49 -4.89 8.68
N LEU A 17 -10.63 -5.03 7.67
CA LEU A 17 -10.31 -6.34 7.10
C LEU A 17 -9.41 -7.16 8.03
N LEU A 18 -8.53 -6.52 8.79
CA LEU A 18 -7.71 -7.19 9.81
C LEU A 18 -8.61 -7.71 10.94
N ASP A 19 -9.50 -6.88 11.49
CA ASP A 19 -10.47 -7.24 12.53
C ASP A 19 -11.40 -8.38 12.08
N ALA A 20 -11.76 -8.41 10.80
CA ALA A 20 -12.56 -9.46 10.20
C ALA A 20 -11.76 -10.74 9.83
N GLY A 21 -10.45 -10.80 10.12
CA GLY A 21 -9.61 -11.98 9.89
C GLY A 21 -9.12 -12.18 8.45
N PHE A 22 -9.24 -11.16 7.60
CA PHE A 22 -8.88 -11.23 6.18
C PHE A 22 -7.46 -10.73 5.86
N GLY A 23 -6.60 -10.53 6.86
CA GLY A 23 -5.23 -10.06 6.66
C GLY A 23 -4.44 -10.88 5.63
N HIS A 24 -4.60 -12.20 5.61
CA HIS A 24 -3.93 -13.12 4.66
C HIS A 24 -4.39 -12.98 3.19
N LYS A 25 -5.43 -12.19 2.91
CA LYS A 25 -5.93 -11.90 1.56
C LYS A 25 -5.68 -10.47 1.11
N LEU A 26 -4.97 -9.67 1.93
CA LEU A 26 -4.77 -8.26 1.69
C LEU A 26 -3.32 -7.98 1.25
N LEU A 27 -3.16 -7.22 0.18
CA LEU A 27 -1.86 -6.77 -0.33
C LEU A 27 -1.89 -5.23 -0.42
N LEU A 28 -0.75 -4.59 -0.16
CA LEU A 28 -0.64 -3.13 -0.24
C LEU A 28 0.24 -2.70 -1.41
N SER A 29 -0.23 -1.73 -2.19
CA SER A 29 0.51 -1.07 -3.27
C SER A 29 0.04 0.37 -3.46
N HIS A 30 0.81 1.16 -4.22
CA HIS A 30 0.57 2.60 -4.40
C HIS A 30 0.18 3.01 -5.82
N ASP A 31 0.39 2.17 -6.83
CA ASP A 31 0.08 2.47 -8.24
C ASP A 31 0.65 3.83 -8.72
N ARG A 32 1.97 3.98 -8.62
CA ARG A 32 2.72 5.22 -8.85
C ARG A 32 3.89 4.99 -9.82
N GLY A 33 4.41 6.10 -10.34
CA GLY A 33 5.56 6.12 -11.25
C GLY A 33 5.21 5.83 -12.71
N TRP A 34 3.94 6.01 -13.07
CA TRP A 34 3.46 5.91 -14.44
C TRP A 34 4.11 6.94 -15.36
N TYR A 35 4.37 6.52 -16.60
CA TYR A 35 4.73 7.37 -17.73
C TYR A 35 3.46 7.64 -18.55
N ASP A 36 3.12 8.90 -18.78
CA ASP A 36 1.99 9.28 -19.64
C ASP A 36 2.48 9.66 -21.05
N PRO A 37 2.30 8.79 -22.06
CA PRO A 37 2.78 9.05 -23.42
C PRO A 37 2.05 10.21 -24.12
N SER A 38 0.94 10.72 -23.57
CA SER A 38 0.28 11.92 -24.10
C SER A 38 1.00 13.22 -23.70
N GLN A 39 1.91 13.16 -22.74
CA GLN A 39 2.64 14.32 -22.23
C GLN A 39 4.11 14.29 -22.70
N PRO A 40 4.71 15.46 -23.01
CA PRO A 40 6.14 15.54 -23.26
C PRO A 40 6.95 14.88 -22.13
N GLY A 41 7.82 13.94 -22.48
CA GLY A 41 8.66 13.24 -21.51
C GLY A 41 7.92 12.35 -20.51
N GLY A 42 6.63 12.05 -20.72
CA GLY A 42 5.85 11.20 -19.82
C GLY A 42 5.13 11.92 -18.68
N GLY A 43 5.19 13.25 -18.65
CA GLY A 43 4.71 14.06 -17.52
C GLY A 43 5.68 14.03 -16.34
N VAL A 44 5.17 14.27 -15.12
CA VAL A 44 5.97 14.23 -13.87
C VAL A 44 5.62 12.96 -13.09
N PRO A 45 6.52 11.97 -13.01
CA PRO A 45 6.25 10.73 -12.29
C PRO A 45 6.08 10.96 -10.79
N LYS A 46 5.15 10.23 -10.16
CA LYS A 46 5.04 10.17 -8.70
C LYS A 46 6.14 9.27 -8.13
N PRO A 47 6.75 9.59 -6.96
CA PRO A 47 7.78 8.75 -6.35
C PRO A 47 7.28 7.34 -5.98
N PHE A 48 8.15 6.34 -6.18
CA PHE A 48 7.91 4.93 -5.83
C PHE A 48 8.06 4.62 -4.33
N THR A 49 8.56 5.57 -3.53
CA THR A 49 8.89 5.34 -2.12
C THR A 49 7.74 5.63 -1.16
N TYR A 50 6.66 6.27 -1.63
CA TYR A 50 5.59 6.76 -0.76
C TYR A 50 4.95 5.70 0.16
N LEU A 51 4.76 4.48 -0.35
CA LEU A 51 4.23 3.40 0.48
C LEU A 51 5.12 3.19 1.72
N VAL A 52 6.43 3.07 1.50
CA VAL A 52 7.41 2.75 2.54
C VAL A 52 7.73 3.95 3.44
N GLU A 53 7.95 5.13 2.85
CA GLU A 53 8.40 6.32 3.57
C GLU A 53 7.27 7.10 4.24
N THR A 54 6.02 6.93 3.79
CA THR A 54 4.89 7.72 4.29
C THR A 54 3.76 6.85 4.83
N PHE A 55 3.24 5.93 4.01
CA PHE A 55 2.01 5.22 4.38
C PHE A 55 2.23 4.16 5.47
N LEU A 56 3.28 3.32 5.36
CA LEU A 56 3.56 2.30 6.37
C LEU A 56 3.83 2.92 7.77
N PRO A 57 4.59 4.02 7.92
CA PRO A 57 4.69 4.74 9.19
C PRO A 57 3.34 5.18 9.77
N LYS A 58 2.41 5.67 8.95
CA LYS A 58 1.06 6.03 9.41
C LYS A 58 0.25 4.80 9.84
N LEU A 59 0.38 3.69 9.12
CA LEU A 59 -0.30 2.44 9.45
C LEU A 59 0.20 1.87 10.80
N ARG A 60 1.51 1.97 11.07
CA ARG A 60 2.11 1.68 12.38
C ARG A 60 1.56 2.57 13.49
N ALA A 61 1.54 3.89 13.25
CA ALA A 61 1.01 4.85 14.21
C ALA A 61 -0.48 4.61 14.52
N ALA A 62 -1.21 3.98 13.60
CA ALA A 62 -2.59 3.56 13.76
C ALA A 62 -2.76 2.18 14.45
N GLY A 63 -1.68 1.58 14.95
CA GLY A 63 -1.70 0.37 15.79
C GLY A 63 -1.48 -0.96 15.06
N VAL A 64 -1.18 -0.96 13.76
CA VAL A 64 -0.85 -2.19 13.04
C VAL A 64 0.62 -2.55 13.29
N ASP A 65 0.88 -3.75 13.77
CA ASP A 65 2.23 -4.22 14.11
C ASP A 65 3.09 -4.57 12.88
N GLU A 66 4.41 -4.69 13.10
CA GLU A 66 5.36 -5.01 12.02
C GLU A 66 5.13 -6.37 11.39
N ALA A 67 4.70 -7.36 12.17
CA ALA A 67 4.45 -8.71 11.65
C ALA A 67 3.31 -8.69 10.64
N THR A 68 2.25 -7.95 10.93
CA THR A 68 1.12 -7.71 10.03
C THR A 68 1.57 -6.92 8.82
N ILE A 69 2.36 -5.85 8.98
CA ILE A 69 2.88 -5.09 7.84
C ILE A 69 3.69 -5.99 6.91
N CYS A 70 4.62 -6.78 7.44
CA CYS A 70 5.41 -7.76 6.69
C CYS A 70 4.51 -8.80 6.00
N GLN A 71 3.44 -9.26 6.67
CA GLN A 71 2.45 -10.13 6.05
C GLN A 71 1.84 -9.49 4.79
N LEU A 72 1.40 -8.23 4.91
CA LEU A 72 0.70 -7.50 3.84
C LEU A 72 1.61 -7.08 2.67
N THR A 73 2.90 -6.85 2.91
CA THR A 73 3.85 -6.32 1.90
C THR A 73 4.85 -7.33 1.37
N GLU A 74 5.04 -8.47 2.05
CA GLU A 74 6.04 -9.47 1.65
C GLU A 74 5.42 -10.86 1.54
N THR A 75 4.83 -11.37 2.63
CA THR A 75 4.35 -12.75 2.69
C THR A 75 3.17 -12.98 1.73
N ASN A 76 2.18 -12.09 1.75
CA ASN A 76 1.00 -12.22 0.90
C ASN A 76 1.34 -12.04 -0.59
N PRO A 77 2.12 -11.03 -1.02
CA PRO A 77 2.59 -10.95 -2.40
C PRO A 77 3.39 -12.17 -2.86
N PHE A 78 4.28 -12.70 -2.02
CA PHE A 78 5.02 -13.93 -2.34
C PHE A 78 4.07 -15.10 -2.57
N ASN A 79 3.12 -15.32 -1.66
CA ASN A 79 2.11 -16.37 -1.80
C ASN A 79 1.22 -16.21 -3.04
N ALA A 80 0.95 -14.97 -3.45
CA ALA A 80 0.09 -14.67 -4.59
C ALA A 80 0.79 -14.87 -5.95
N TYR A 81 2.09 -14.59 -6.05
CA TYR A 81 2.76 -14.44 -7.36
C TYR A 81 4.02 -15.30 -7.56
N ALA A 82 4.58 -15.94 -6.53
CA ALA A 82 5.86 -16.66 -6.62
C ALA A 82 5.74 -18.17 -6.91
N ARG A 83 4.62 -18.61 -7.53
CA ARG A 83 4.37 -20.01 -7.88
C ARG A 83 4.15 -20.19 -9.37
#